data_AF-A0A2W4PKR9-F1
#
_entry.id   AF-A0A2W4PKR9-F1
#
_cell.length_a   1.000
_cell.length_b   1.000
_cell.length_c   1.000
_cell.angle_alpha   90.00
_cell.angle_beta   90.00
_cell.angle_gamma   90.00
#
_symmetry.space_group_name_H-M   'P 1'
#
loop_
_entity.id
_entity.type
_entity.pdbx_description
1 polymer ?
#
loop_
_entity_poly.entity_id
_entity_poly.type
_entity_poly.pdbx_seq_one_letter_code
_entity_poly.pdbx_strand_id
1 'polypeptide(L)'
;MSMRLLETGIAAIQQGKREEGARFVRIALRNDELPPAVAAVAYLWLAETTDDVVQKRAYYNDALSADPANPDARERLKALLAAQSPQPAPPASTPEATSFFQTVNPPRPGNAPEDAIVRVIGGPNGPGTAFFVTQNGLLATTRYVIGGSERITIELRNRRQVLGVVMRSWPDIDLALVQIDEGISELPPIAPYARVPDAAVLIAVPAGGQPFRGKQRPTKRVMASHWIPTDFVRLPDAGGNPLFDEQNYLAGMLTRNTSRNSGYVYGVHIATIRRRVDQYLEETGTGERRAYCPACGYLSRATGNGYFFCEICGSVAPHARHLNRYPQPDPFPEAGRATCMHCGAQAGFHNGRCLRCGQTPPAQIPS
;
A
#
# COMPACT_ATOMS: atom_id res chain seq x y z
N MET A 1 35.95 -9.25 20.66
CA MET A 1 37.01 -8.84 19.70
C MET A 1 36.55 -7.69 18.79
N SER A 2 35.25 -7.60 18.57
CA SER A 2 34.57 -6.68 17.66
C SER A 2 34.68 -5.20 18.03
N MET A 3 34.78 -4.85 19.33
CA MET A 3 34.95 -3.46 19.77
C MET A 3 36.28 -2.83 19.32
N ARG A 4 37.40 -3.56 19.46
CA ARG A 4 38.72 -3.07 19.00
C ARG A 4 38.80 -2.92 17.48
N LEU A 5 38.10 -3.79 16.73
CA LEU A 5 38.00 -3.69 15.27
C LEU A 5 37.16 -2.47 14.85
N LEU A 6 36.08 -2.18 15.60
CA LEU A 6 35.28 -0.98 15.39
C LEU A 6 36.10 0.29 15.64
N GLU A 7 36.84 0.36 16.77
CA GLU A 7 37.73 1.49 17.09
C GLU A 7 38.81 1.70 16.01
N THR A 8 39.42 0.61 15.55
CA THR A 8 40.42 0.65 14.46
C THR A 8 39.80 1.15 13.15
N GLY A 9 38.59 0.70 12.83
CA GLY A 9 37.85 1.15 11.65
C GLY A 9 37.48 2.62 11.70
N ILE A 10 37.00 3.11 12.85
CA ILE A 10 36.68 4.53 13.06
C ILE A 10 37.92 5.41 12.95
N ALA A 11 39.04 5.00 13.57
CA ALA A 11 40.30 5.72 13.47
C ALA A 11 40.80 5.82 12.01
N ALA A 12 40.66 4.75 11.23
CA ALA A 12 41.00 4.77 9.81
C ALA A 12 40.09 5.70 8.99
N ILE A 13 38.79 5.76 9.27
CA ILE A 13 37.86 6.70 8.62
C ILE A 13 38.24 8.16 8.95
N GLN A 14 38.57 8.43 10.22
CA GLN A 14 39.01 9.76 10.66
C GLN A 14 40.33 10.21 10.00
N GLN A 15 41.21 9.27 9.67
CA GLN A 15 42.45 9.52 8.92
C GLN A 15 42.23 9.63 7.40
N GLY A 16 40.99 9.60 6.91
CA GLY A 16 40.64 9.70 5.50
C GLY A 16 40.72 8.38 4.73
N LYS A 17 41.09 7.27 5.37
CA LYS A 17 41.15 5.93 4.76
C LYS A 17 39.76 5.28 4.76
N ARG A 18 38.84 5.84 3.97
CA ARG A 18 37.40 5.50 3.97
C ARG A 18 37.12 4.02 3.68
N GLU A 19 37.77 3.43 2.67
CA GLU A 19 37.52 2.03 2.27
C GLU A 19 38.05 1.02 3.30
N GLU A 20 39.28 1.24 3.77
CA GLU A 20 39.92 0.38 4.77
C GLU A 20 39.17 0.45 6.11
N GLY A 21 38.78 1.67 6.52
CA GLY A 21 37.96 1.88 7.70
C GLY A 21 36.57 1.25 7.59
N ALA A 22 35.87 1.42 6.46
CA ALA A 22 34.57 0.78 6.23
C ALA A 22 34.65 -0.75 6.30
N ARG A 23 35.74 -1.35 5.81
CA ARG A 23 35.95 -2.80 5.88
C ARG A 23 36.04 -3.28 7.33
N PHE A 24 36.83 -2.62 8.18
CA PHE A 24 36.94 -2.99 9.59
C PHE A 24 35.62 -2.81 10.35
N VAL A 25 34.88 -1.73 10.08
CA VAL A 25 33.57 -1.48 10.70
C VAL A 25 32.54 -2.55 10.31
N ARG A 26 32.50 -2.99 9.04
CA ARG A 26 31.61 -4.09 8.60
C ARG A 26 31.97 -5.43 9.23
N ILE A 27 33.27 -5.73 9.41
CA ILE A 27 33.71 -6.95 10.08
C ILE A 27 33.28 -6.93 11.56
N ALA A 28 33.40 -5.78 12.23
CA ALA A 28 32.98 -5.62 13.61
C ALA A 28 31.45 -5.83 13.79
N LEU A 29 30.64 -5.37 12.83
CA LEU A 29 29.19 -5.54 12.83
C LEU A 29 28.73 -6.98 12.56
N ARG A 30 29.50 -7.78 11.82
CA ARG A 30 29.10 -9.14 11.42
C ARG A 30 29.17 -10.18 12.53
N ASN A 31 29.93 -9.89 13.59
CA ASN A 31 30.20 -10.84 14.65
C ASN A 31 29.16 -10.77 15.81
N ASP A 32 28.13 -9.92 15.72
CA ASP A 32 27.01 -9.75 16.68
C ASP A 32 27.39 -9.53 18.17
N GLU A 33 28.66 -9.28 18.47
CA GLU A 33 29.15 -9.01 19.84
C GLU A 33 28.97 -7.54 20.29
N LEU A 34 28.41 -6.67 19.44
CA LEU A 34 28.32 -5.23 19.74
C LEU A 34 27.00 -4.88 20.44
N PRO A 35 27.04 -4.12 21.55
CA PRO A 35 25.82 -3.57 22.15
C PRO A 35 25.02 -2.77 21.10
N PRO A 36 23.68 -2.78 21.15
CA PRO A 36 22.84 -2.16 20.12
C PRO A 36 23.14 -0.68 19.87
N ALA A 37 23.42 0.08 20.93
CA ALA A 37 23.84 1.49 20.85
C ALA A 37 25.19 1.66 20.11
N VAL A 38 26.12 0.72 20.28
CA VAL A 38 27.45 0.75 19.64
C VAL A 38 27.35 0.32 18.17
N ALA A 39 26.48 -0.64 17.86
CA ALA A 39 26.17 -1.02 16.49
C ALA A 39 25.56 0.14 15.71
N ALA A 40 24.67 0.93 16.33
CA ALA A 40 24.13 2.14 15.73
C ALA A 40 25.23 3.15 15.38
N VAL A 41 26.20 3.38 16.27
CA VAL A 41 27.37 4.24 16.01
C VAL A 41 28.21 3.71 14.84
N ALA A 42 28.41 2.39 14.74
CA ALA A 42 29.14 1.77 13.64
C ALA A 42 28.47 2.03 12.27
N TYR A 43 27.14 1.90 12.19
CA TYR A 43 26.39 2.23 10.97
C TYR A 43 26.47 3.73 10.61
N LEU A 44 26.46 4.61 11.61
CA LEU A 44 26.67 6.05 11.38
C LEU A 44 28.05 6.35 10.78
N TRP A 45 29.10 5.66 11.21
CA TRP A 45 30.43 5.81 10.62
C TRP A 45 30.52 5.23 9.21
N LEU A 46 29.81 4.13 8.90
CA LEU A 46 29.71 3.62 7.52
C LEU A 46 29.04 4.62 6.59
N ALA A 47 28.03 5.35 7.07
CA ALA A 47 27.38 6.40 6.29
C ALA A 47 28.36 7.50 5.86
N GLU A 48 29.37 7.83 6.66
CA GLU A 48 30.38 8.84 6.31
C GLU A 48 31.43 8.35 5.30
N THR A 49 31.43 7.05 4.96
CA THR A 49 32.36 6.49 3.97
C THR A 49 31.81 6.51 2.54
N THR A 50 30.54 6.86 2.35
CA THR A 50 29.87 6.89 1.05
C THR A 50 29.23 8.25 0.77
N ASP A 51 29.38 8.71 -0.48
CA ASP A 51 28.71 9.90 -1.00
C ASP A 51 27.39 9.54 -1.72
N ASP A 52 27.12 8.24 -1.94
CA ASP A 52 25.84 7.78 -2.47
C ASP A 52 24.73 7.94 -1.43
N VAL A 53 23.78 8.80 -1.75
CA VAL A 53 22.63 9.16 -0.93
C VAL A 53 21.73 7.97 -0.61
N VAL A 54 21.59 7.01 -1.54
CA VAL A 54 20.77 5.80 -1.32
C VAL A 54 21.45 4.89 -0.30
N GLN A 55 22.75 4.66 -0.46
CA GLN A 55 23.56 3.88 0.46
C GLN A 55 23.66 4.53 1.85
N LYS A 56 23.79 5.87 1.90
CA LYS A 56 23.83 6.66 3.14
C LYS A 56 22.53 6.54 3.92
N ARG A 57 21.40 6.58 3.21
CA ARG A 57 20.06 6.34 3.79
C ARG A 57 19.91 4.93 4.35
N ALA A 58 20.42 3.90 3.66
CA ALA A 58 20.38 2.53 4.15
C ALA A 58 21.11 2.40 5.50
N TYR A 59 22.32 2.96 5.61
CA TYR A 59 23.07 2.94 6.87
C TYR A 59 22.37 3.67 8.03
N TYR A 60 21.67 4.79 7.76
CA TYR A 60 20.88 5.46 8.80
C TYR A 60 19.67 4.64 9.26
N ASN A 61 19.03 3.89 8.36
CA ASN A 61 17.95 2.98 8.74
C ASN A 61 18.46 1.77 9.54
N ASP A 62 19.63 1.24 9.18
CA ASP A 62 20.28 0.14 9.91
C ASP A 62 20.68 0.60 11.33
N ALA A 63 21.19 1.84 11.46
CA ALA A 63 21.46 2.44 12.76
C ALA A 63 20.22 2.55 13.65
N LEU A 64 19.08 2.98 13.09
CA LEU A 64 17.80 3.06 13.79
C LEU A 64 17.15 1.70 14.07
N SER A 65 17.52 0.67 13.31
CA SER A 65 17.10 -0.71 13.57
C SER A 65 17.86 -1.31 14.75
N ALA A 66 19.15 -0.95 14.88
CA ALA A 66 19.99 -1.34 16.01
C ALA A 66 19.63 -0.56 17.29
N ASP A 67 19.44 0.75 17.20
CA ASP A 67 19.00 1.60 18.33
C ASP A 67 17.89 2.56 17.88
N PRO A 68 16.61 2.16 18.07
CA PRO A 68 15.47 2.99 17.70
C PRO A 68 15.39 4.31 18.47
N ALA A 69 16.07 4.45 19.61
CA ALA A 69 16.07 5.66 20.42
C ALA A 69 17.19 6.65 20.01
N ASN A 70 18.11 6.26 19.12
CA ASN A 70 19.28 7.05 18.77
C ASN A 70 18.90 8.41 18.12
N PRO A 71 19.21 9.54 18.79
CA PRO A 71 18.82 10.86 18.28
C PRO A 71 19.63 11.28 17.05
N ASP A 72 20.92 10.90 16.98
CA ASP A 72 21.83 11.31 15.91
C ASP A 72 21.45 10.66 14.58
N ALA A 73 21.11 9.37 14.60
CA ALA A 73 20.65 8.66 13.39
C ALA A 73 19.35 9.25 12.84
N ARG A 74 18.44 9.66 13.72
CA ARG A 74 17.16 10.27 13.33
C ARG A 74 17.35 11.66 12.72
N GLU A 75 18.19 12.49 13.32
CA GLU A 75 18.44 13.85 12.82
C GLU A 75 19.22 13.82 11.50
N ARG A 76 20.22 12.94 11.37
CA ARG A 76 20.98 12.78 10.11
C ARG A 76 20.12 12.23 8.97
N LEU A 77 19.23 11.28 9.25
CA LEU A 77 18.27 10.79 8.26
C LEU A 77 17.31 11.90 7.82
N LYS A 78 16.80 12.69 8.77
CA LYS A 78 15.92 13.83 8.49
C LYS A 78 16.63 14.90 7.66
N ALA A 79 17.87 15.24 7.99
CA ALA A 79 18.70 16.19 7.24
C ALA A 79 18.98 15.67 5.81
N LEU A 80 19.29 14.39 5.65
CA LEU A 80 19.52 13.77 4.34
C LEU A 80 18.27 13.79 3.46
N LEU A 81 17.08 13.59 4.05
CA LEU A 81 15.80 13.67 3.34
C LEU A 81 15.41 15.12 3.01
N ALA A 82 15.74 16.08 3.88
CA ALA A 82 15.52 17.50 3.63
C ALA A 82 16.43 18.04 2.51
N ALA A 83 17.69 17.61 2.45
CA ALA A 83 18.64 17.98 1.40
C ALA A 83 18.28 17.40 0.02
N GLN A 84 17.48 16.34 -0.04
CA GLN A 84 16.94 15.77 -1.29
C GLN A 84 15.67 16.48 -1.78
N SER A 85 15.16 17.46 -1.04
CA SER A 85 14.04 18.28 -1.47
C SER A 85 14.55 19.53 -2.20
N PRO A 86 14.10 19.82 -3.44
CA PRO A 86 14.52 21.04 -4.11
C PRO A 86 13.98 22.25 -3.35
N GLN A 87 14.87 23.08 -2.79
CA GLN A 87 14.47 24.37 -2.22
C GLN A 87 14.11 25.33 -3.37
N PRO A 88 13.01 26.10 -3.24
CA PRO A 88 12.66 27.13 -4.22
C PRO A 88 13.65 28.30 -4.09
N ALA A 89 14.34 28.63 -5.18
CA ALA A 89 15.19 29.81 -5.26
C ALA A 89 14.33 31.10 -5.33
N PRO A 90 14.82 32.25 -4.82
CA PRO A 90 14.09 33.52 -4.88
C PRO A 90 14.07 34.11 -6.30
N PRO A 91 13.06 34.93 -6.65
CA PRO A 91 12.86 35.37 -8.03
C PRO A 91 13.86 36.48 -8.39
N ALA A 92 14.74 36.20 -9.36
CA ALA A 92 15.48 37.21 -10.09
C ALA A 92 14.77 37.51 -11.41
N SER A 93 14.67 38.80 -11.72
CA SER A 93 14.05 39.39 -12.90
C SER A 93 14.55 38.82 -14.22
N THR A 94 13.63 38.55 -15.14
CA THR A 94 13.86 38.20 -16.55
C THR A 94 14.66 39.28 -17.28
N PRO A 95 15.46 38.89 -18.30
CA PRO A 95 14.92 38.98 -19.66
C PRO A 95 15.20 37.77 -20.55
N GLU A 96 14.19 37.51 -21.38
CA GLU A 96 14.19 36.91 -22.72
C GLU A 96 15.30 35.91 -23.10
N ALA A 97 14.88 34.65 -23.25
CA ALA A 97 15.43 33.78 -24.28
C ALA A 97 14.34 32.85 -24.80
N THR A 98 14.07 33.00 -26.09
CA THR A 98 13.21 32.22 -26.97
C THR A 98 13.44 30.72 -26.75
N SER A 99 12.43 30.01 -26.26
CA SER A 99 12.43 28.54 -26.27
C SER A 99 11.04 28.01 -26.56
N PHE A 100 11.02 27.06 -27.48
CA PHE A 100 9.86 26.30 -27.92
C PHE A 100 9.35 25.44 -26.76
N PHE A 101 8.51 26.03 -25.91
CA PHE A 101 7.62 25.27 -25.04
C PHE A 101 6.23 25.31 -25.68
N GLN A 102 5.73 24.12 -26.02
CA GLN A 102 4.29 23.94 -26.17
C GLN A 102 3.64 24.50 -24.90
N THR A 103 2.86 25.56 -25.07
CA THR A 103 1.94 26.05 -24.06
C THR A 103 1.01 24.91 -23.68
N VAL A 104 1.32 24.19 -22.61
CA VAL A 104 0.30 23.52 -21.82
C VAL A 104 -0.54 24.65 -21.27
N ASN A 105 -1.65 24.93 -21.95
CA ASN A 105 -2.64 25.87 -21.45
C ASN A 105 -3.00 25.45 -20.02
N PRO A 106 -3.04 26.37 -19.04
CA PRO A 106 -3.61 26.05 -17.75
C PRO A 106 -5.05 25.51 -17.98
N PRO A 107 -5.46 24.45 -17.28
CA PRO A 107 -6.79 23.88 -17.45
C PRO A 107 -7.83 24.99 -17.27
N ARG A 108 -8.78 25.07 -18.23
CA ARG A 108 -9.88 26.03 -18.15
C ARG A 108 -10.59 25.84 -16.79
N PRO A 109 -10.80 26.90 -16.00
CA PRO A 109 -11.63 26.80 -14.81
C PRO A 109 -13.07 26.52 -15.28
N GLY A 110 -13.60 25.33 -14.97
CA GLY A 110 -15.02 25.08 -15.23
C GLY A 110 -15.49 23.64 -15.17
N ASN A 111 -14.69 22.66 -15.60
CA ASN A 111 -15.12 21.26 -15.59
C ASN A 111 -14.04 20.41 -14.93
N ALA A 112 -14.27 19.94 -13.70
CA ALA A 112 -13.65 18.69 -13.28
C ALA A 112 -13.94 17.67 -14.40
N PRO A 113 -12.96 16.86 -14.84
CA PRO A 113 -13.18 15.93 -15.95
C PRO A 113 -14.20 14.88 -15.50
N GLU A 114 -15.49 15.15 -15.72
CA GLU A 114 -16.58 14.22 -15.40
C GLU A 114 -16.40 12.89 -16.14
N ASP A 115 -15.73 12.91 -17.29
CA ASP A 115 -15.37 11.72 -18.05
C ASP A 115 -14.35 10.83 -17.33
N ALA A 116 -13.57 11.38 -16.40
CA ALA A 116 -12.61 10.65 -15.59
C ALA A 116 -13.24 10.00 -14.33
N ILE A 117 -14.55 10.16 -14.11
CA ILE A 117 -15.26 9.64 -12.93
C ILE A 117 -16.32 8.66 -13.38
N VAL A 118 -16.36 7.49 -12.76
CA VAL A 118 -17.26 6.38 -13.11
C VAL A 118 -17.95 5.83 -11.87
N ARG A 119 -19.11 5.21 -12.06
CA ARG A 119 -19.92 4.65 -10.98
C ARG A 119 -19.63 3.17 -10.81
N VAL A 120 -19.34 2.74 -9.59
CA VAL A 120 -19.34 1.31 -9.22
C VAL A 120 -20.77 0.95 -8.81
N ILE A 121 -21.38 -0.04 -9.47
CA ILE A 121 -22.76 -0.48 -9.16
C ILE A 121 -22.78 -1.84 -8.46
N GLY A 122 -21.88 -2.74 -8.82
CA GLY A 122 -21.85 -4.12 -8.34
C GLY A 122 -21.08 -4.35 -7.04
N GLY A 123 -20.84 -3.32 -6.23
CA GLY A 123 -20.10 -3.45 -4.98
C GLY A 123 -20.94 -4.11 -3.87
N PRO A 124 -20.41 -5.06 -3.08
CA PRO A 124 -21.16 -5.72 -2.00
C PRO A 124 -21.63 -4.76 -0.90
N ASN A 125 -21.02 -3.58 -0.80
CA ASN A 125 -21.37 -2.55 0.18
C ASN A 125 -22.17 -1.38 -0.42
N GLY A 126 -22.80 -1.59 -1.59
CA GLY A 126 -23.59 -0.60 -2.30
C GLY A 126 -22.82 0.11 -3.42
N PRO A 127 -23.48 1.04 -4.13
CA PRO A 127 -22.84 1.80 -5.19
C PRO A 127 -21.76 2.71 -4.63
N GLY A 128 -20.72 2.96 -5.42
CA GLY A 128 -19.61 3.82 -5.06
C GLY A 128 -19.09 4.62 -6.25
N THR A 129 -18.07 5.43 -6.00
CA THR A 129 -17.38 6.20 -7.03
C THR A 129 -16.00 5.61 -7.28
N ALA A 130 -15.57 5.64 -8.54
CA ALA A 130 -14.21 5.37 -8.94
C ALA A 130 -13.75 6.45 -9.93
N PHE A 131 -12.45 6.63 -10.08
CA PHE A 131 -11.89 7.56 -11.06
C PHE A 131 -10.64 6.97 -11.71
N PHE A 132 -10.36 7.39 -12.94
CA PHE A 132 -9.19 6.92 -13.68
C PHE A 132 -7.90 7.44 -13.06
N VAL A 133 -6.94 6.53 -12.86
CA VAL A 133 -5.56 6.84 -12.43
C VAL A 133 -4.54 6.60 -13.54
N THR A 134 -4.98 6.02 -14.66
CA THR A 134 -4.21 5.82 -15.88
C THR A 134 -5.11 6.05 -17.10
N GLN A 135 -4.55 6.39 -18.25
CA GLN A 135 -5.30 6.57 -19.49
C GLN A 135 -5.81 5.24 -20.08
N ASN A 136 -5.19 4.11 -19.73
CA ASN A 136 -5.52 2.78 -20.24
C ASN A 136 -6.49 1.99 -19.35
N GLY A 137 -7.29 2.67 -18.51
CA GLY A 137 -8.42 2.04 -17.84
C GLY A 137 -8.17 1.49 -16.43
N LEU A 138 -7.04 1.81 -15.80
CA LEU A 138 -6.88 1.56 -14.36
C LEU A 138 -7.63 2.64 -13.56
N LEU A 139 -8.53 2.19 -12.70
CA LEU A 139 -9.36 3.01 -11.82
C LEU A 139 -8.90 2.87 -10.36
N ALA A 140 -9.05 3.94 -9.58
CA ALA A 140 -8.98 3.91 -8.12
C ALA A 140 -10.38 4.04 -7.51
N THR A 141 -10.63 3.26 -6.46
CA THR A 141 -11.84 3.32 -5.63
C THR A 141 -11.51 2.82 -4.22
N THR A 142 -12.51 2.68 -3.34
CA THR A 142 -12.28 2.18 -1.98
C THR A 142 -12.25 0.65 -1.91
N ARG A 143 -11.45 0.10 -0.97
CA ARG A 143 -11.53 -1.33 -0.64
C ARG A 143 -12.89 -1.67 -0.06
N TYR A 144 -13.51 -0.74 0.66
CA TYR A 144 -14.85 -0.86 1.18
C TYR A 144 -15.88 -1.10 0.07
N VAL A 145 -15.88 -0.31 -1.01
CA VAL A 145 -16.81 -0.49 -2.15
C VAL A 145 -16.72 -1.89 -2.74
N ILE A 146 -15.50 -2.38 -3.00
CA ILE A 146 -15.29 -3.66 -3.70
C ILE A 146 -15.35 -4.88 -2.78
N GLY A 147 -15.10 -4.69 -1.47
CA GLY A 147 -15.16 -5.74 -0.45
C GLY A 147 -14.20 -6.90 -0.73
N GLY A 148 -14.76 -8.10 -0.93
CA GLY A 148 -14.03 -9.32 -1.30
C GLY A 148 -14.28 -9.77 -2.73
N SER A 149 -14.73 -8.87 -3.60
CA SER A 149 -15.06 -9.19 -5.00
C SER A 149 -13.80 -9.24 -5.86
N GLU A 150 -13.75 -10.19 -6.79
CA GLU A 150 -12.70 -10.25 -7.83
C GLU A 150 -13.07 -9.43 -9.06
N ARG A 151 -14.38 -9.20 -9.24
CA ARG A 151 -14.96 -8.47 -10.36
C ARG A 151 -16.11 -7.61 -9.86
N ILE A 152 -16.28 -6.45 -10.47
CA ILE A 152 -17.36 -5.50 -10.17
C ILE A 152 -17.90 -4.89 -11.45
N THR A 153 -19.16 -4.48 -11.46
CA THR A 153 -19.75 -3.76 -12.59
C THR A 153 -19.46 -2.27 -12.45
N ILE A 154 -18.86 -1.69 -13.50
CA ILE A 154 -18.59 -0.26 -13.63
C ILE A 154 -19.58 0.31 -14.64
N GLU A 155 -20.23 1.41 -14.29
CA GLU A 155 -21.04 2.20 -15.22
C GLU A 155 -20.31 3.49 -15.57
N LEU A 156 -20.07 3.65 -16.87
CA LEU A 156 -19.43 4.83 -17.43
C LEU A 156 -20.43 6.00 -17.52
N ARG A 157 -19.94 7.20 -17.81
CA ARG A 157 -20.78 8.41 -17.94
C ARG A 157 -21.93 8.26 -18.93
N ASN A 158 -21.72 7.54 -20.03
CA ASN A 158 -22.74 7.26 -21.04
C ASN A 158 -23.73 6.15 -20.62
N ARG A 159 -23.74 5.74 -19.34
CA ARG A 159 -24.54 4.66 -18.76
C ARG A 159 -24.23 3.26 -19.28
N ARG A 160 -23.21 3.09 -20.12
CA ARG A 160 -22.73 1.77 -20.53
C ARG A 160 -22.12 1.09 -19.32
N GLN A 161 -22.49 -0.17 -19.12
CA GLN A 161 -21.95 -1.00 -18.06
C GLN A 161 -20.85 -1.91 -18.63
N VAL A 162 -19.70 -1.91 -17.95
CA VAL A 162 -18.54 -2.73 -18.30
C VAL A 162 -18.09 -3.52 -17.08
N LEU A 163 -17.43 -4.65 -17.32
CA LEU A 163 -16.87 -5.47 -16.26
C LEU A 163 -15.51 -4.89 -15.83
N GLY A 164 -15.36 -4.61 -14.55
CA GLY A 164 -14.08 -4.27 -13.93
C GLY A 164 -13.48 -5.47 -13.20
N VAL A 165 -12.19 -5.69 -13.37
CA VAL A 165 -11.41 -6.72 -12.66
C VAL A 165 -10.63 -6.06 -11.54
N VAL A 166 -10.76 -6.55 -10.31
CA VAL A 166 -10.01 -6.02 -9.17
C VAL A 166 -8.57 -6.54 -9.25
N MET A 167 -7.62 -5.61 -9.40
CA MET A 167 -6.22 -5.95 -9.63
C MET A 167 -5.42 -6.03 -8.33
N ARG A 168 -5.65 -5.07 -7.43
CA ARG A 168 -4.92 -4.93 -6.15
C ARG A 168 -5.73 -4.13 -5.16
N SER A 169 -5.58 -4.39 -3.87
CA SER A 169 -6.15 -3.51 -2.84
C SER A 169 -5.32 -3.45 -1.55
N TRP A 170 -5.53 -2.38 -0.79
CA TRP A 170 -4.85 -2.04 0.46
C TRP A 170 -5.89 -1.70 1.54
N PRO A 171 -6.25 -2.68 2.41
CA PRO A 171 -7.21 -2.48 3.48
C PRO A 171 -6.84 -1.36 4.47
N ASP A 172 -5.54 -1.16 4.72
CA ASP A 172 -5.00 -0.20 5.68
C ASP A 172 -5.32 1.26 5.34
N ILE A 173 -5.39 1.57 4.04
CA ILE A 173 -5.72 2.91 3.52
C ILE A 173 -7.05 2.93 2.75
N ASP A 174 -7.82 1.85 2.80
CA ASP A 174 -9.10 1.69 2.10
C ASP A 174 -9.01 2.03 0.59
N LEU A 175 -8.00 1.50 -0.09
CA LEU A 175 -7.77 1.72 -1.53
C LEU A 175 -7.91 0.41 -2.31
N ALA A 176 -8.50 0.46 -3.50
CA ALA A 176 -8.50 -0.63 -4.47
C ALA A 176 -8.26 -0.10 -5.89
N LEU A 177 -7.57 -0.90 -6.69
CA LEU A 177 -7.34 -0.67 -8.11
C LEU A 177 -8.14 -1.67 -8.92
N VAL A 178 -8.83 -1.16 -9.94
CA VAL A 178 -9.74 -1.92 -10.80
C VAL A 178 -9.40 -1.63 -12.24
N GLN A 179 -9.18 -2.66 -13.05
CA GLN A 179 -8.93 -2.53 -14.48
C GLN A 179 -10.24 -2.70 -15.25
N ILE A 180 -10.46 -1.84 -16.24
CA ILE A 180 -11.50 -1.98 -17.26
C ILE A 180 -10.89 -1.91 -18.67
N ASP A 181 -11.63 -2.40 -19.67
CA ASP A 181 -11.23 -2.37 -21.09
C ASP A 181 -11.69 -1.07 -21.78
N GLU A 182 -11.56 0.06 -21.10
CA GLU A 182 -11.94 1.38 -21.60
C GLU A 182 -10.92 2.40 -21.11
N GLY A 183 -10.55 3.35 -21.97
CA GLY A 183 -9.56 4.38 -21.67
C GLY A 183 -10.17 5.78 -21.67
N ILE A 184 -9.37 6.75 -21.22
CA ILE A 184 -9.68 8.18 -21.33
C ILE A 184 -8.53 8.94 -21.97
N SER A 185 -8.84 10.04 -22.64
CA SER A 185 -7.82 10.84 -23.33
C SER A 185 -6.96 11.65 -22.36
N GLU A 186 -7.56 12.19 -21.30
CA GLU A 186 -6.87 13.08 -20.36
C GLU A 186 -7.18 12.70 -18.92
N LEU A 187 -6.13 12.57 -18.10
CA LEU A 187 -6.29 12.39 -16.66
C LEU A 187 -6.46 13.76 -15.99
N PRO A 188 -7.18 13.81 -14.85
CA PRO A 188 -7.23 15.03 -14.06
C PRO A 188 -5.82 15.46 -13.63
N PRO A 189 -5.49 16.76 -13.67
CA PRO A 189 -4.20 17.25 -13.24
C PRO A 189 -4.04 17.01 -11.73
N ILE A 190 -2.84 16.68 -11.29
CA ILE A 190 -2.58 16.29 -9.89
C ILE A 190 -2.06 17.47 -9.11
N ALA A 191 -2.54 17.61 -7.88
CA ALA A 191 -2.11 18.69 -7.00
C ALA A 191 -0.59 18.64 -6.73
N PRO A 192 0.11 19.78 -6.80
CA PRO A 192 1.58 19.81 -6.70
C PRO A 192 2.09 19.72 -5.26
N TYR A 193 1.22 19.85 -4.26
CA TYR A 193 1.62 19.87 -2.86
C TYR A 193 1.80 18.46 -2.28
N ALA A 194 2.82 18.31 -1.43
CA ALA A 194 3.10 17.05 -0.71
C ALA A 194 2.05 16.74 0.37
N ARG A 195 1.35 17.76 0.85
CA ARG A 195 0.21 17.69 1.76
C ARG A 195 -0.77 18.78 1.40
N VAL A 196 -2.06 18.47 1.42
CA VAL A 196 -3.12 19.47 1.33
C VAL A 196 -2.92 20.51 2.47
N PRO A 197 -2.99 21.82 2.19
CA PRO A 197 -2.87 22.85 3.22
C PRO A 197 -4.03 22.84 4.22
N ASP A 198 -3.79 23.29 5.46
CA ASP A 198 -4.85 23.42 6.45
C ASP A 198 -5.89 24.46 6.00
N ALA A 199 -7.16 24.16 6.26
CA ALA A 199 -8.32 24.94 5.82
C ALA A 199 -8.48 25.11 4.29
N ALA A 200 -7.67 24.41 3.48
CA ALA A 200 -7.86 24.37 2.03
C ALA A 200 -9.25 23.86 1.69
N VAL A 201 -9.92 24.53 0.75
CA VAL A 201 -11.23 24.10 0.25
C VAL A 201 -11.04 22.87 -0.63
N LEU A 202 -11.89 21.88 -0.39
CA LEU A 202 -11.91 20.62 -1.11
C LEU A 202 -13.29 20.41 -1.72
N ILE A 203 -13.32 19.93 -2.95
CA ILE A 203 -14.52 19.65 -3.73
C ILE A 203 -14.54 18.15 -4.01
N ALA A 204 -15.47 17.44 -3.38
CA ALA A 204 -15.69 16.01 -3.58
C ALA A 204 -16.69 15.80 -4.71
N VAL A 205 -16.37 14.93 -5.67
CA VAL A 205 -17.21 14.69 -6.85
C VAL A 205 -17.70 13.24 -6.86
N PRO A 206 -18.98 12.97 -6.57
CA PRO A 206 -19.55 11.62 -6.66
C PRO A 206 -19.97 11.27 -8.09
N ALA A 207 -19.92 9.98 -8.44
CA ALA A 207 -20.35 9.50 -9.75
C ALA A 207 -21.86 9.67 -9.94
N GLY A 208 -22.25 10.49 -10.92
CA GLY A 208 -23.66 10.77 -11.24
C GLY A 208 -24.38 11.65 -10.22
N GLY A 209 -23.65 12.30 -9.30
CA GLY A 209 -24.20 13.24 -8.31
C GLY A 209 -23.60 14.64 -8.42
N GLN A 210 -24.12 15.57 -7.64
CA GLN A 210 -23.61 16.94 -7.60
C GLN A 210 -22.34 17.02 -6.74
N PRO A 211 -21.30 17.78 -7.17
CA PRO A 211 -20.13 18.06 -6.35
C PRO A 211 -20.53 18.72 -5.02
N PHE A 212 -19.83 18.38 -3.95
CA PHE A 212 -20.05 18.96 -2.62
C PHE A 212 -18.73 19.45 -2.02
N ARG A 213 -18.81 20.58 -1.30
CA ARG A 213 -17.64 21.31 -0.79
C ARG A 213 -17.44 21.07 0.70
N GLY A 214 -16.18 21.01 1.09
CA GLY A 214 -15.71 20.93 2.47
C GLY A 214 -14.31 21.52 2.55
N LYS A 215 -13.61 21.25 3.65
CA LYS A 215 -12.25 21.74 3.89
C LYS A 215 -11.37 20.65 4.49
N GLN A 216 -10.06 20.80 4.28
CA GLN A 216 -9.12 20.15 5.18
C GLN A 216 -9.25 20.77 6.57
N ARG A 217 -9.55 19.95 7.57
CA ARG A 217 -9.60 20.41 8.95
C ARG A 217 -8.19 20.48 9.54
N PRO A 218 -7.85 21.52 10.33
CA PRO A 218 -6.63 21.52 11.11
C PRO A 218 -6.68 20.40 12.17
N THR A 219 -5.59 19.66 12.34
CA THR A 219 -5.51 18.62 13.39
C THR A 219 -4.35 18.88 14.32
N LYS A 220 -4.63 18.95 15.64
CA LYS A 220 -3.58 19.04 16.67
C LYS A 220 -2.76 17.74 16.82
N ARG A 221 -3.24 16.61 16.27
CA ARG A 221 -2.55 15.32 16.31
C ARG A 221 -1.65 15.17 15.10
N VAL A 222 -0.47 14.60 15.30
CA VAL A 222 0.40 14.15 14.21
C VAL A 222 -0.29 12.99 13.50
N MET A 223 -0.80 13.24 12.30
CA MET A 223 -1.38 12.22 11.42
C MET A 223 -0.37 11.83 10.35
N ALA A 224 -0.40 10.57 9.93
CA ALA A 224 0.38 10.12 8.79
C ALA A 224 0.05 10.98 7.55
N SER A 225 1.07 11.31 6.75
CA SER A 225 0.95 12.25 5.62
C SER A 225 -0.01 11.77 4.52
N HIS A 226 -0.36 10.48 4.49
CA HIS A 226 -1.31 9.94 3.53
C HIS A 226 -2.77 10.25 3.84
N TRP A 227 -3.09 10.74 5.03
CA TRP A 227 -4.45 11.13 5.42
C TRP A 227 -4.68 12.62 5.20
N ILE A 228 -5.80 12.94 4.57
CA ILE A 228 -6.40 14.28 4.48
C ILE A 228 -7.54 14.32 5.49
N PRO A 229 -7.36 14.92 6.68
CA PRO A 229 -8.44 15.09 7.63
C PRO A 229 -9.44 16.11 7.06
N THR A 230 -10.71 15.74 6.91
CA THR A 230 -11.73 16.63 6.34
C THR A 230 -12.81 17.00 7.35
N ASP A 231 -13.60 18.01 7.03
CA ASP A 231 -14.83 18.37 7.75
C ASP A 231 -16.10 17.70 7.19
N PHE A 232 -15.98 16.89 6.13
CA PHE A 232 -17.10 16.11 5.62
C PHE A 232 -17.57 15.10 6.68
N VAL A 233 -18.89 14.96 6.85
CA VAL A 233 -19.51 14.05 7.84
C VAL A 233 -20.36 12.95 7.22
N ARG A 234 -20.64 13.05 5.91
CA ARG A 234 -21.45 12.08 5.16
C ARG A 234 -20.85 11.88 3.77
N LEU A 235 -21.02 10.67 3.24
CA LEU A 235 -20.75 10.35 1.85
C LEU A 235 -22.07 10.07 1.14
N PRO A 236 -22.23 10.49 -0.13
CA PRO A 236 -23.44 10.20 -0.91
C PRO A 236 -23.52 8.71 -1.32
N ASP A 237 -22.41 7.98 -1.26
CA ASP A 237 -22.29 6.60 -1.70
C ASP A 237 -21.31 5.80 -0.80
N ALA A 238 -20.83 4.63 -1.26
CA ALA A 238 -19.86 3.81 -0.54
C ALA A 238 -18.43 4.40 -0.49
N GLY A 239 -18.20 5.58 -1.07
CA GLY A 239 -16.93 6.30 -1.08
C GLY A 239 -16.20 6.18 -2.41
N GLY A 240 -14.93 6.60 -2.43
CA GLY A 240 -14.09 6.63 -3.62
C GLY A 240 -14.25 7.91 -4.44
N ASN A 241 -14.94 8.92 -3.89
CA ASN A 241 -15.15 10.20 -4.56
C ASN A 241 -13.80 10.94 -4.66
N PRO A 242 -13.32 11.32 -5.86
CA PRO A 242 -12.12 12.15 -5.99
C PRO A 242 -12.33 13.50 -5.31
N LEU A 243 -11.26 13.99 -4.67
CA LEU A 243 -11.17 15.29 -4.03
C LEU A 243 -10.34 16.23 -4.90
N PHE A 244 -10.94 17.35 -5.28
CA PHE A 244 -10.27 18.42 -6.02
C PHE A 244 -10.06 19.64 -5.14
N ASP A 245 -9.03 20.43 -5.42
CA ASP A 245 -8.93 21.80 -4.90
C ASP A 245 -9.70 22.79 -5.79
N GLU A 246 -9.67 24.07 -5.40
CA GLU A 246 -10.38 25.13 -6.12
C GLU A 246 -9.82 25.44 -7.51
N GLN A 247 -8.61 24.93 -7.80
CA GLN A 247 -7.97 25.03 -9.11
C GLN A 247 -8.22 23.78 -9.97
N ASN A 248 -9.10 22.87 -9.52
CA ASN A 248 -9.41 21.59 -10.16
C ASN A 248 -8.23 20.61 -10.24
N TYR A 249 -7.23 20.74 -9.36
CA TYR A 249 -6.23 19.69 -9.21
C TYR A 249 -6.74 18.60 -8.27
N LEU A 250 -6.51 17.34 -8.66
CA LEU A 250 -6.83 16.17 -7.87
C LEU A 250 -5.90 16.10 -6.66
N ALA A 251 -6.48 16.30 -5.48
CA ALA A 251 -5.80 16.29 -4.19
C ALA A 251 -5.83 14.90 -3.52
N GLY A 252 -6.85 14.09 -3.81
CA GLY A 252 -7.00 12.78 -3.20
C GLY A 252 -8.34 12.09 -3.49
N MET A 253 -8.76 11.23 -2.59
CA MET A 253 -10.00 10.45 -2.69
C MET A 253 -10.64 10.29 -1.32
N LEU A 254 -11.95 10.55 -1.19
CA LEU A 254 -12.69 10.27 0.04
C LEU A 254 -12.85 8.79 0.30
N THR A 255 -12.74 8.43 1.57
CA THR A 255 -12.88 7.05 2.05
C THR A 255 -13.79 6.99 3.27
N ARG A 256 -14.36 5.81 3.51
CA ARG A 256 -15.07 5.48 4.75
C ARG A 256 -14.14 5.11 5.90
N ASN A 257 -12.82 5.14 5.70
CA ASN A 257 -11.87 5.00 6.79
C ASN A 257 -11.99 6.23 7.70
N THR A 258 -12.81 6.09 8.73
CA THR A 258 -13.09 7.14 9.70
C THR A 258 -12.50 6.78 11.05
N SER A 259 -12.22 7.81 11.84
CA SER A 259 -11.84 7.61 13.23
C SER A 259 -13.09 7.22 14.02
N ARG A 260 -13.02 6.17 14.83
CA ARG A 260 -14.12 5.74 15.72
C ARG A 260 -14.64 6.86 16.64
N ASN A 261 -13.79 7.85 16.94
CA ASN A 261 -14.09 8.93 17.87
C ASN A 261 -14.56 10.22 17.17
N SER A 262 -14.76 10.22 15.85
CA SER A 262 -15.22 11.40 15.11
C SER A 262 -16.12 11.01 13.94
N GLY A 263 -17.24 11.72 13.76
CA GLY A 263 -18.12 11.53 12.59
C GLY A 263 -17.54 12.02 11.25
N TYR A 264 -16.34 12.61 11.28
CA TYR A 264 -15.68 13.12 10.08
C TYR A 264 -15.06 11.99 9.24
N VAL A 265 -15.19 12.11 7.92
CA VAL A 265 -14.51 11.25 6.96
C VAL A 265 -13.11 11.75 6.65
N TYR A 266 -12.26 10.85 6.15
CA TYR A 266 -10.91 11.19 5.72
C TYR A 266 -10.80 11.06 4.20
N GLY A 267 -9.84 11.78 3.64
CA GLY A 267 -9.34 11.53 2.30
C GLY A 267 -8.02 10.76 2.34
N VAL A 268 -7.78 9.93 1.33
CA VAL A 268 -6.46 9.40 1.00
C VAL A 268 -5.78 10.37 0.04
N HIS A 269 -4.58 10.81 0.37
CA HIS A 269 -3.83 11.76 -0.45
C HIS A 269 -3.44 11.18 -1.82
N ILE A 270 -3.53 11.98 -2.88
CA ILE A 270 -3.24 11.55 -4.26
C ILE A 270 -1.83 10.98 -4.42
N ALA A 271 -0.84 11.58 -3.76
CA ALA A 271 0.54 11.08 -3.77
C ALA A 271 0.65 9.63 -3.24
N THR A 272 -0.20 9.23 -2.29
CA THR A 272 -0.23 7.86 -1.79
C THR A 272 -0.89 6.92 -2.79
N ILE A 273 -1.98 7.34 -3.42
CA ILE A 273 -2.64 6.55 -4.47
C ILE A 273 -1.66 6.31 -5.63
N ARG A 274 -0.96 7.36 -6.10
CA ARG A 274 0.07 7.24 -7.14
C ARG A 274 1.16 6.25 -6.78
N ARG A 275 1.75 6.37 -5.59
CA ARG A 275 2.79 5.43 -5.13
C ARG A 275 2.28 3.99 -5.09
N ARG A 276 1.00 3.76 -4.78
CA ARG A 276 0.40 2.41 -4.82
C ARG A 276 0.13 1.94 -6.25
N VAL A 277 -0.19 2.85 -7.17
CA VAL A 277 -0.26 2.56 -8.61
C VAL A 277 1.13 2.18 -9.13
N ASP A 278 2.16 2.95 -8.83
CA ASP A 278 3.55 2.66 -9.23
C ASP A 278 4.00 1.29 -8.70
N GLN A 279 3.74 1.03 -7.40
CA GLN A 279 3.99 -0.28 -6.80
C GLN A 279 3.27 -1.42 -7.54
N TYR A 280 2.00 -1.22 -7.91
CA TYR A 280 1.24 -2.22 -8.66
C TYR A 280 1.82 -2.46 -10.07
N LEU A 281 2.25 -1.39 -10.75
CA LEU A 281 2.86 -1.49 -12.08
C LEU A 281 4.21 -2.21 -12.02
N GLU A 282 5.03 -1.95 -10.99
CA GLU A 282 6.25 -2.70 -10.73
C GLU A 282 5.97 -4.17 -10.41
N GLU A 283 5.00 -4.44 -9.53
CA GLU A 283 4.55 -5.80 -9.20
C GLU A 283 4.13 -6.55 -10.46
N THR A 284 3.41 -5.93 -11.40
CA THR A 284 2.92 -6.61 -12.61
C THR A 284 3.92 -6.62 -13.77
N GLY A 285 4.90 -5.72 -13.80
CA GLY A 285 5.91 -5.62 -14.85
C GLY A 285 6.93 -6.76 -14.90
N THR A 286 7.05 -7.56 -13.84
CA THR A 286 8.05 -8.64 -13.77
C THR A 286 7.70 -9.89 -14.61
N GLY A 287 6.49 -9.96 -15.18
CA GLY A 287 6.02 -11.11 -15.97
C GLY A 287 5.68 -12.38 -15.16
N GLU A 288 5.82 -12.36 -13.83
CA GLU A 288 5.41 -13.50 -13.00
C GLU A 288 3.88 -13.61 -12.94
N ARG A 289 3.37 -14.84 -12.96
CA ARG A 289 1.94 -15.12 -12.76
C ARG A 289 1.54 -14.79 -11.33
N ARG A 290 0.65 -13.81 -11.19
CA ARG A 290 0.08 -13.40 -9.90
C ARG A 290 -1.43 -13.35 -10.00
N ALA A 291 -2.12 -13.66 -8.91
CA ALA A 291 -3.56 -13.52 -8.82
C ALA A 291 -3.96 -12.71 -7.58
N TYR A 292 -4.98 -11.88 -7.74
CA TYR A 292 -5.54 -11.08 -6.66
C TYR A 292 -6.11 -11.97 -5.56
N CYS A 293 -5.73 -11.70 -4.31
CA CYS A 293 -6.27 -12.35 -3.13
C CYS A 293 -7.40 -11.50 -2.53
N PRO A 294 -8.67 -11.94 -2.54
CA PRO A 294 -9.78 -11.11 -2.05
C PRO A 294 -9.80 -10.90 -0.53
N ALA A 295 -9.03 -11.69 0.24
CA ALA A 295 -8.93 -11.55 1.67
C ALA A 295 -8.01 -10.38 2.06
N CYS A 296 -6.72 -10.46 1.72
CA CYS A 296 -5.75 -9.41 2.08
C CYS A 296 -5.60 -8.31 1.02
N GLY A 297 -6.03 -8.54 -0.21
CA GLY A 297 -5.88 -7.62 -1.33
C GLY A 297 -4.57 -7.76 -2.11
N TYR A 298 -3.70 -8.71 -1.72
CA TYR A 298 -2.37 -8.93 -2.31
C TYR A 298 -2.38 -9.64 -3.66
N LEU A 299 -1.37 -9.38 -4.49
CA LEU A 299 -1.10 -10.13 -5.72
C LEU A 299 -0.24 -11.36 -5.40
N SER A 300 -0.90 -12.47 -5.12
CA SER A 300 -0.27 -13.71 -4.71
C SER A 300 0.34 -14.45 -5.91
N ARG A 301 1.64 -14.75 -5.81
CA ARG A 301 2.34 -15.63 -6.75
C ARG A 301 1.90 -17.07 -6.57
N ALA A 302 1.66 -17.50 -5.34
CA ALA A 302 1.20 -18.86 -5.08
C ALA A 302 -0.14 -19.12 -5.77
N THR A 303 -1.15 -18.28 -5.55
CA THR A 303 -2.46 -18.47 -6.19
C THR A 303 -2.39 -18.25 -7.70
N GLY A 304 -1.54 -17.34 -8.18
CA GLY A 304 -1.27 -17.14 -9.61
C GLY A 304 -0.66 -18.37 -10.31
N ASN A 305 0.05 -19.23 -9.56
CA ASN A 305 0.61 -20.49 -10.04
C ASN A 305 -0.28 -21.71 -9.71
N GLY A 306 -1.52 -21.49 -9.27
CA GLY A 306 -2.50 -22.56 -9.00
C GLY A 306 -2.40 -23.21 -7.62
N TYR A 307 -1.59 -22.67 -6.71
CA TYR A 307 -1.60 -23.10 -5.31
C TYR A 307 -2.88 -22.65 -4.60
N PHE A 308 -3.32 -23.44 -3.63
CA PHE A 308 -4.62 -23.26 -2.98
C PHE A 308 -4.67 -22.17 -1.92
N PHE A 309 -3.52 -21.62 -1.51
CA PHE A 309 -3.43 -20.64 -0.42
C PHE A 309 -2.62 -19.43 -0.83
N CYS A 310 -3.01 -18.27 -0.32
CA CYS A 310 -2.22 -17.04 -0.42
C CYS A 310 -1.00 -17.10 0.51
N GLU A 311 0.20 -16.88 -0.03
CA GLU A 311 1.45 -16.87 0.74
C GLU A 311 1.58 -15.70 1.72
N ILE A 312 0.73 -14.67 1.59
CA ILE A 312 0.77 -13.48 2.46
C ILE A 312 -0.16 -13.62 3.67
N CYS A 313 -1.37 -14.13 3.48
CA CYS A 313 -2.37 -14.18 4.56
C CYS A 313 -2.94 -15.57 4.84
N GLY A 314 -2.48 -16.60 4.13
CA GLY A 314 -2.94 -17.99 4.32
C GLY A 314 -4.38 -18.26 3.87
N SER A 315 -5.10 -17.28 3.31
CA SER A 315 -6.48 -17.51 2.88
C SER A 315 -6.55 -18.44 1.69
N VAL A 316 -7.60 -19.23 1.63
CA VAL A 316 -7.92 -20.09 0.50
C VAL A 316 -8.15 -19.25 -0.76
N ALA A 317 -7.45 -19.61 -1.85
CA ALA A 317 -7.60 -19.01 -3.16
C ALA A 317 -9.04 -19.21 -3.68
N PRO A 318 -9.64 -18.23 -4.37
CA PRO A 318 -11.01 -18.33 -4.88
C PRO A 318 -11.30 -19.60 -5.68
N HIS A 319 -10.40 -19.98 -6.60
CA HIS A 319 -10.50 -21.20 -7.40
C HIS A 319 -10.46 -22.49 -6.56
N ALA A 320 -9.92 -22.45 -5.34
CA ALA A 320 -9.76 -23.59 -4.44
C ALA A 320 -10.80 -23.67 -3.32
N ARG A 321 -11.80 -22.77 -3.30
CA ARG A 321 -12.86 -22.74 -2.27
C ARG A 321 -13.81 -23.92 -2.36
N HIS A 322 -14.11 -24.37 -3.58
CA HIS A 322 -15.06 -25.45 -3.84
C HIS A 322 -14.39 -26.79 -4.16
N LEU A 323 -13.06 -26.83 -4.15
CA LEU A 323 -12.32 -28.08 -4.29
C LEU A 323 -12.39 -28.85 -2.98
N ASN A 324 -12.96 -30.05 -3.02
CA ASN A 324 -12.86 -31.01 -1.92
C ASN A 324 -11.40 -31.42 -1.76
N ARG A 325 -10.75 -30.84 -0.75
CA ARG A 325 -9.40 -31.20 -0.35
C ARG A 325 -9.47 -32.50 0.43
N TYR A 326 -9.50 -33.62 -0.28
CA TYR A 326 -9.17 -34.89 0.33
C TYR A 326 -7.76 -34.73 0.92
N PRO A 327 -7.52 -35.05 2.21
CA PRO A 327 -6.16 -35.36 2.60
C PRO A 327 -5.71 -36.47 1.67
N GLN A 328 -4.61 -36.26 0.94
CA GLN A 328 -3.95 -37.38 0.27
C GLN A 328 -3.76 -38.45 1.36
N PRO A 329 -4.28 -39.67 1.18
CA PRO A 329 -3.99 -40.73 2.13
C PRO A 329 -2.48 -40.80 2.25
N ASP A 330 -2.00 -40.72 3.48
CA ASP A 330 -0.58 -40.85 3.79
C ASP A 330 -0.08 -42.11 3.07
N PRO A 331 0.87 -42.03 2.11
CA PRO A 331 1.37 -43.22 1.44
C PRO A 331 2.10 -44.15 2.42
N PHE A 332 2.37 -43.68 3.64
CA PHE A 332 2.90 -44.46 4.75
C PHE A 332 2.03 -44.27 6.00
N PRO A 333 0.87 -44.95 6.11
CA PRO A 333 0.11 -44.90 7.35
C PRO A 333 0.95 -45.46 8.49
N GLU A 334 1.31 -44.62 9.48
CA GLU A 334 1.85 -45.10 10.75
C GLU A 334 0.80 -46.04 11.37
N ALA A 335 1.14 -47.33 11.45
CA ALA A 335 0.27 -48.35 12.01
C ALA A 335 -0.11 -47.98 13.46
N GLY A 336 -1.41 -47.76 13.71
CA GLY A 336 -1.95 -47.61 15.06
C GLY A 336 -2.75 -46.34 15.34
N ARG A 337 -2.83 -45.36 14.43
CA ARG A 337 -3.70 -44.18 14.61
C ARG A 337 -5.09 -44.42 14.04
N ALA A 338 -6.09 -44.54 14.91
CA ALA A 338 -7.49 -44.65 14.51
C ALA A 338 -7.95 -43.39 13.75
N THR A 339 -8.20 -43.53 12.45
CA THR A 339 -8.76 -42.49 11.59
C THR A 339 -10.28 -42.42 11.72
N CYS A 340 -10.82 -41.20 11.79
CA CYS A 340 -12.26 -41.00 11.75
C CYS A 340 -12.86 -41.40 10.38
N MET A 341 -13.79 -42.35 10.35
CA MET A 341 -14.44 -42.82 9.12
C MET A 341 -15.31 -41.75 8.42
N HIS A 342 -15.75 -40.71 9.15
CA HIS A 342 -16.53 -39.61 8.56
C HIS A 342 -15.70 -38.52 7.89
N CYS A 343 -14.50 -38.23 8.39
CA CYS A 343 -13.71 -37.09 7.92
C CYS A 343 -12.21 -37.38 7.69
N GLY A 344 -11.78 -38.63 7.87
CA GLY A 344 -10.40 -39.07 7.69
C GLY A 344 -9.40 -38.48 8.70
N ALA A 345 -9.86 -37.80 9.76
CA ALA A 345 -8.97 -37.16 10.72
C ALA A 345 -8.25 -38.16 11.61
N GLN A 346 -6.94 -37.96 11.79
CA GLN A 346 -6.10 -38.65 12.78
C GLN A 346 -6.04 -37.92 14.14
N ALA A 347 -6.84 -36.85 14.31
CA ALA A 347 -6.82 -36.01 15.50
C ALA A 347 -7.27 -36.73 16.80
N GLY A 348 -7.74 -37.98 16.72
CA GLY A 348 -8.24 -38.76 17.84
C GLY A 348 -9.72 -38.52 18.17
N PHE A 349 -10.22 -39.22 19.18
CA PHE A 349 -11.61 -39.16 19.65
C PHE A 349 -11.66 -38.79 21.14
N HIS A 350 -12.68 -38.01 21.53
CA HIS A 350 -12.97 -37.71 22.93
C HIS A 350 -14.46 -37.95 23.19
N ASN A 351 -14.79 -38.75 24.20
CA ASN A 351 -16.16 -39.17 24.54
C ASN A 351 -16.92 -39.78 23.33
N GLY A 352 -16.22 -40.60 22.55
CA GLY A 352 -16.77 -41.23 21.35
C GLY A 352 -16.96 -40.30 20.16
N ARG A 353 -16.65 -39.00 20.25
CA ARG A 353 -16.78 -38.05 19.14
C ARG A 353 -15.43 -37.68 18.55
N CYS A 354 -15.37 -37.54 17.24
CA CYS A 354 -14.17 -37.07 16.55
C CYS A 354 -13.84 -35.63 16.95
N LEU A 355 -12.60 -35.36 17.35
CA LEU A 355 -12.15 -34.01 17.73
C LEU A 355 -12.15 -32.98 16.59
N ARG A 356 -12.26 -33.43 15.32
CA ARG A 356 -12.33 -32.56 14.14
C ARG A 356 -13.75 -32.30 13.65
N CYS A 357 -14.57 -33.34 13.49
CA CYS A 357 -15.90 -33.21 12.90
C CYS A 357 -17.06 -33.38 13.90
N GLY A 358 -16.78 -33.74 15.15
CA GLY A 358 -17.78 -33.92 16.20
C GLY A 358 -18.68 -35.16 16.06
N GLN A 359 -18.53 -35.94 14.98
CA GLN A 359 -19.36 -37.12 14.71
C GLN A 359 -18.89 -38.34 15.52
N THR A 360 -19.87 -39.13 15.99
CA THR A 360 -19.67 -40.46 16.58
C THR A 360 -19.48 -41.50 15.47
N PRO A 361 -18.46 -42.36 15.54
CA PRO A 361 -18.32 -43.44 14.58
C PRO A 361 -19.47 -44.44 14.72
N PRO A 362 -19.93 -45.08 13.62
CA PRO A 362 -20.97 -46.09 13.69
C PRO A 362 -20.52 -47.27 14.56
N ALA A 363 -21.42 -47.76 15.43
CA ALA A 363 -21.14 -48.90 16.29
C ALA A 363 -20.71 -50.09 15.44
N GLN A 364 -19.52 -50.64 15.71
CA GLN A 364 -19.07 -51.86 15.06
C GLN A 364 -20.00 -53.01 15.45
N ILE A 365 -20.63 -53.65 14.48
CA ILE A 365 -21.29 -54.95 14.69
C ILE A 365 -20.17 -55.94 15.03
N PRO A 366 -20.24 -56.67 16.15
CA PRO A 366 -19.21 -57.62 16.51
C PRO A 366 -19.21 -58.79 15.52
N SER A 367 -18.01 -59.17 15.07
CA SER A 367 -17.75 -60.33 14.22
C SER A 367 -18.05 -61.66 14.91
#